data_AF-A0A959PTS5-F1
#
_entry.id   AF-A0A959PTS5-F1
#
_cell.length_a   1.000
_cell.length_b   1.000
_cell.length_c   1.000
_cell.angle_alpha   90.00
_cell.angle_beta   90.00
_cell.angle_gamma   90.00
#
_symmetry.space_group_name_H-M   'P 1'
#
loop_
_entity.id
_entity.type
_entity.pdbx_description
1 polymer ?
#
loop_
_entity_poly.entity_id
_entity_poly.type
_entity_poly.pdbx_seq_one_letter_code
_entity_poly.pdbx_strand_id
1 'polypeptide(L)'
;MEKSFLQKISLIFGLMVLLLPAYGQEEVFDIVEKMPRFPGCEDAEMTEEERNTCSQQNLLAFVYDQVAYPQEALEQEISGTVVLSFVVKKDGSISNPVILKDIGGGCGPEALRVIQMMADNGIKWIPGEKNGQPVNVKMNLPVRFKVEKPGDYQMIGWDTLYSKFDTPPTFKGGNDALEAYLDKNIEMPAIPADTCFIGYIDVSLLVRTNGEVKVLNISNYSNLPFEYVFESIYKSHQM
;
A
#
# COMPACT_ATOMS: atom_id res chain seq x y z
N MET A 1 31.32 70.76 -14.84
CA MET A 1 31.28 69.40 -14.27
C MET A 1 30.48 69.50 -12.97
N GLU A 2 29.38 68.72 -12.84
CA GLU A 2 28.63 68.49 -11.59
C GLU A 2 27.95 69.73 -10.93
N LYS A 3 26.65 69.81 -10.60
CA LYS A 3 25.59 68.82 -10.35
C LYS A 3 24.23 69.46 -10.68
N SER A 4 23.88 69.49 -11.96
CA SER A 4 22.51 69.59 -12.47
C SER A 4 21.70 68.29 -12.24
N PHE A 5 22.17 67.42 -11.35
CA PHE A 5 21.75 66.02 -11.23
C PHE A 5 20.66 65.81 -10.16
N LEU A 6 20.52 66.72 -9.20
CA LEU A 6 19.63 66.52 -8.05
C LEU A 6 18.19 67.03 -8.26
N GLN A 7 17.93 67.84 -9.28
CA GLN A 7 16.59 68.41 -9.51
C GLN A 7 15.75 67.66 -10.55
N LYS A 8 16.28 66.57 -11.12
CA LYS A 8 15.53 65.66 -12.02
C LYS A 8 15.11 64.34 -11.36
N ILE A 9 15.51 64.10 -10.10
CA ILE A 9 15.17 62.87 -9.36
C ILE A 9 13.78 62.96 -8.69
N SER A 10 13.13 64.12 -8.70
CA SER A 10 11.84 64.35 -8.04
C SER A 10 10.60 64.15 -8.92
N LEU A 11 10.72 63.65 -10.16
CA LEU A 11 9.56 63.48 -11.07
C LEU A 11 9.41 62.08 -11.68
N ILE A 12 10.32 61.14 -11.40
CA ILE A 12 10.20 59.73 -11.85
C ILE A 12 9.84 58.79 -10.68
N PHE A 13 9.90 59.28 -9.44
CA PHE A 13 9.50 58.52 -8.24
C PHE A 13 7.99 58.57 -7.94
N GLY A 14 7.16 58.95 -8.93
CA GLY A 14 5.74 59.21 -8.76
C GLY A 14 4.79 58.26 -9.49
N LEU A 15 5.28 57.29 -10.28
CA LEU A 15 4.39 56.38 -11.02
C LEU A 15 5.02 55.01 -11.29
N MET A 16 5.66 54.42 -10.29
CA MET A 16 5.77 52.96 -10.23
C MET A 16 4.93 52.53 -9.04
N VAL A 17 3.61 52.66 -9.20
CA VAL A 17 2.67 51.83 -8.45
C VAL A 17 3.07 50.41 -8.83
N LEU A 18 3.82 49.80 -7.93
CA LEU A 18 4.07 48.38 -7.88
C LEU A 18 2.71 47.68 -8.05
N LEU A 19 2.39 47.27 -9.27
CA LEU A 19 1.47 46.16 -9.54
C LEU A 19 2.15 44.91 -8.97
N LEU A 20 2.26 44.85 -7.64
CA LEU A 20 2.38 43.57 -6.97
C LEU A 20 1.04 42.90 -7.25
N PRO A 21 1.00 41.79 -8.01
CA PRO A 21 -0.23 41.01 -8.07
C PRO A 21 -0.63 40.74 -6.63
N ALA A 22 -1.85 41.12 -6.26
CA ALA A 22 -2.43 40.70 -5.00
C ALA A 22 -2.31 39.18 -4.96
N TYR A 23 -1.42 38.65 -4.12
CA TYR A 23 -1.29 37.23 -3.85
C TYR A 23 -2.56 36.82 -3.11
N GLY A 24 -3.65 36.63 -3.87
CA GLY A 24 -4.87 36.04 -3.34
C GLY A 24 -4.56 34.59 -3.02
N GLN A 25 -4.61 34.22 -1.75
CA GLN A 25 -4.72 32.81 -1.39
C GLN A 25 -5.99 32.29 -2.06
N GLU A 26 -5.85 31.35 -3.00
CA GLU A 26 -7.00 30.78 -3.68
C GLU A 26 -7.91 30.10 -2.66
N GLU A 27 -9.20 30.41 -2.70
CA GLU A 27 -10.19 29.88 -1.75
C GLU A 27 -10.31 28.35 -1.89
N VAL A 28 -10.31 27.65 -0.76
CA VAL A 28 -10.46 26.19 -0.69
C VAL A 28 -11.81 25.88 -0.06
N PHE A 29 -12.65 25.13 -0.76
CA PHE A 29 -13.99 24.76 -0.32
C PHE A 29 -14.01 23.36 0.33
N ASP A 30 -14.88 23.17 1.32
CA ASP A 30 -15.10 21.87 1.94
C ASP A 30 -16.24 21.09 1.28
N ILE A 31 -17.25 21.81 0.76
CA ILE A 31 -18.44 21.26 0.12
C ILE A 31 -18.78 22.14 -1.08
N VAL A 32 -19.03 21.50 -2.22
CA VAL A 32 -19.39 22.13 -3.49
C VAL A 32 -20.47 21.30 -4.19
N GLU A 33 -21.07 21.85 -5.25
CA GLU A 33 -22.16 21.23 -6.00
C GLU A 33 -21.72 19.92 -6.67
N LYS A 34 -20.52 19.89 -7.27
CA LYS A 34 -19.90 18.64 -7.76
C LYS A 34 -18.57 18.43 -7.07
N MET A 35 -18.45 17.35 -6.30
CA MET A 35 -17.21 17.03 -5.61
C MET A 35 -16.13 16.55 -6.61
N PRO A 36 -14.84 16.74 -6.30
CA PRO A 36 -13.76 16.19 -7.10
C PRO A 36 -13.87 14.68 -7.29
N ARG A 37 -13.46 14.18 -8.45
CA ARG A 37 -13.45 12.75 -8.79
C ARG A 37 -12.06 12.29 -9.21
N PHE A 38 -11.73 11.07 -8.82
CA PHE A 38 -10.58 10.36 -9.34
C PHE A 38 -10.84 9.98 -10.80
N PRO A 39 -9.84 10.07 -11.69
CA PRO A 39 -10.06 9.92 -13.13
C PRO A 39 -10.43 8.49 -13.54
N GLY A 40 -10.85 8.36 -14.80
CA GLY A 40 -11.07 7.07 -15.47
C GLY A 40 -12.55 6.71 -15.67
N CYS A 41 -13.48 7.63 -15.43
CA CYS A 41 -14.92 7.40 -15.55
C CYS A 41 -15.62 8.55 -16.28
N GLU A 42 -15.00 9.08 -17.35
CA GLU A 42 -15.51 10.26 -18.08
C GLU A 42 -16.33 9.93 -19.32
N ASP A 43 -16.78 8.68 -19.44
CA ASP A 43 -17.62 8.23 -20.54
C ASP A 43 -18.96 8.99 -20.56
N ALA A 44 -19.35 9.45 -21.75
CA ALA A 44 -20.48 10.35 -21.95
C ALA A 44 -21.84 9.72 -21.65
N GLU A 45 -21.93 8.39 -21.65
CA GLU A 45 -23.17 7.65 -21.44
C GLU A 45 -23.47 7.38 -19.95
N MET A 46 -22.50 7.60 -19.05
CA MET A 46 -22.69 7.37 -17.62
C MET A 46 -23.48 8.49 -16.95
N THR A 47 -24.42 8.11 -16.08
CA THR A 47 -25.08 9.03 -15.16
C THR A 47 -24.09 9.59 -14.13
N GLU A 48 -24.45 10.67 -13.46
CA GLU A 48 -23.60 11.28 -12.43
C GLU A 48 -23.32 10.32 -11.25
N GLU A 49 -24.32 9.55 -10.83
CA GLU A 49 -24.18 8.56 -9.77
C GLU A 49 -23.24 7.41 -10.15
N GLU A 50 -23.35 6.91 -11.38
CA GLU A 50 -22.44 5.88 -11.91
C GLU A 50 -21.00 6.39 -12.00
N ARG A 51 -20.80 7.63 -12.46
CA ARG A 51 -19.47 8.25 -12.50
C ARG A 51 -18.87 8.41 -11.10
N ASN A 52 -19.68 8.82 -10.12
CA ASN A 52 -19.26 8.94 -8.73
C ASN A 52 -18.83 7.59 -8.16
N THR A 53 -19.62 6.54 -8.42
CA THR A 53 -19.34 5.17 -7.95
C THR A 53 -18.06 4.62 -8.59
N CYS A 54 -17.93 4.73 -9.91
CA CYS A 54 -16.75 4.30 -10.65
C CYS A 54 -15.50 5.06 -10.19
N SER A 55 -15.58 6.38 -10.02
CA SER A 55 -14.47 7.20 -9.50
C SER A 55 -14.00 6.71 -8.13
N GLN A 56 -14.95 6.43 -7.22
CA GLN A 56 -14.61 5.92 -5.89
C GLN A 56 -13.94 4.54 -5.98
N GLN A 57 -14.43 3.66 -6.85
CA GLN A 57 -13.82 2.34 -7.08
C GLN A 57 -12.40 2.46 -7.62
N ASN A 58 -12.16 3.31 -8.62
CA ASN A 58 -10.83 3.55 -9.18
C ASN A 58 -9.85 4.11 -8.14
N LEU A 59 -10.31 5.05 -7.30
CA LEU A 59 -9.51 5.59 -6.21
C LEU A 59 -9.11 4.49 -5.22
N LEU A 60 -10.08 3.68 -4.77
CA LEU A 60 -9.82 2.60 -3.83
C LEU A 60 -8.90 1.54 -4.44
N ALA A 61 -9.13 1.18 -5.71
CA ALA A 61 -8.29 0.24 -6.44
C ALA A 61 -6.84 0.74 -6.50
N PHE A 62 -6.62 1.99 -6.91
CA PHE A 62 -5.28 2.59 -6.91
C PHE A 62 -4.65 2.58 -5.51
N VAL A 63 -5.39 3.01 -4.49
CA VAL A 63 -4.84 3.10 -3.14
C VAL A 63 -4.45 1.72 -2.60
N TYR A 64 -5.30 0.72 -2.73
CA TYR A 64 -5.03 -0.62 -2.19
C TYR A 64 -4.07 -1.45 -3.03
N ASP A 65 -3.92 -1.15 -4.32
CA ASP A 65 -2.86 -1.72 -5.16
C ASP A 65 -1.47 -1.19 -4.77
N GLN A 66 -1.42 0.02 -4.22
CA GLN A 66 -0.18 0.73 -3.97
C GLN A 66 0.24 0.80 -2.50
N VAL A 67 -0.69 0.63 -1.57
CA VAL A 67 -0.41 0.67 -0.14
C VAL A 67 0.26 -0.62 0.31
N ALA A 68 1.41 -0.50 0.97
CA ALA A 68 2.03 -1.61 1.66
C ALA A 68 1.56 -1.63 3.12
N TYR A 69 1.36 -2.82 3.71
CA TYR A 69 1.19 -2.91 5.16
C TYR A 69 2.58 -2.85 5.81
N PRO A 70 2.89 -1.85 6.65
CA PRO A 70 4.20 -1.78 7.28
C PRO A 70 4.46 -3.00 8.18
N GLN A 71 5.69 -3.52 8.14
CA GLN A 71 6.08 -4.70 8.93
C GLN A 71 5.85 -4.49 10.43
N GLU A 72 6.21 -3.33 10.98
CA GLU A 72 5.99 -3.02 12.40
C GLU A 72 4.50 -3.11 12.78
N ALA A 73 3.62 -2.60 11.91
CA ALA A 73 2.18 -2.67 12.14
C ALA A 73 1.63 -4.10 12.03
N LEU A 74 2.22 -4.97 11.20
CA LEU A 74 1.89 -6.40 11.15
C LEU A 74 2.33 -7.12 12.44
N GLU A 75 3.58 -6.92 12.87
CA GLU A 75 4.14 -7.55 14.07
C GLU A 75 3.39 -7.18 15.34
N GLN A 76 2.92 -5.92 15.43
CA GLN A 76 2.16 -5.39 16.56
C GLN A 76 0.64 -5.56 16.41
N GLU A 77 0.18 -6.24 15.36
CA GLU A 77 -1.23 -6.42 15.02
C GLU A 77 -2.05 -5.10 14.94
N ILE A 78 -1.40 -3.98 14.63
CA ILE A 78 -2.03 -2.66 14.57
C ILE A 78 -2.99 -2.64 13.40
N SER A 79 -4.28 -2.44 13.66
CA SER A 79 -5.33 -2.29 12.64
C SER A 79 -6.16 -1.03 12.89
N GLY A 80 -6.72 -0.45 11.83
CA GLY A 80 -7.61 0.69 11.94
C GLY A 80 -7.72 1.50 10.66
N THR A 81 -8.13 2.75 10.79
CA THR A 81 -8.29 3.67 9.67
C THR A 81 -7.41 4.88 9.87
N VAL A 82 -6.46 5.07 8.96
CA VAL A 82 -5.72 6.32 8.77
C VAL A 82 -6.61 7.28 8.00
N VAL A 83 -6.62 8.56 8.36
CA VAL A 83 -7.39 9.58 7.62
C VAL A 83 -6.43 10.65 7.15
N LEU A 84 -6.40 10.87 5.84
CA LEU A 84 -5.60 11.90 5.17
C LEU A 84 -6.49 13.06 4.73
N SER A 85 -5.91 14.25 4.62
CA SER A 85 -6.53 15.41 3.99
C SER A 85 -5.61 15.97 2.91
N PHE A 86 -6.16 16.41 1.80
CA PHE A 86 -5.42 17.07 0.72
C PHE A 86 -6.36 17.98 -0.06
N VAL A 87 -5.79 18.87 -0.89
CA VAL A 87 -6.57 19.77 -1.74
C VAL A 87 -6.48 19.30 -3.18
N VAL A 88 -7.64 19.03 -3.81
CA VAL A 88 -7.73 18.91 -5.26
C VAL A 88 -7.90 20.31 -5.84
N LYS A 89 -6.93 20.74 -6.63
CA LYS A 89 -6.96 22.07 -7.24
C LYS A 89 -7.85 22.11 -8.47
N LYS A 90 -8.25 23.32 -8.87
CA LYS A 90 -9.01 23.60 -10.11
C LYS A 90 -8.35 23.07 -11.39
N ASP A 91 -7.03 22.83 -11.36
CA ASP A 91 -6.24 22.26 -12.46
C ASP A 91 -6.15 20.72 -12.44
N GLY A 92 -6.88 20.08 -11.51
CA GLY A 92 -6.91 18.63 -11.30
C GLY A 92 -5.70 18.05 -10.58
N SER A 93 -4.67 18.83 -10.25
CA SER A 93 -3.56 18.33 -9.42
C SER A 93 -3.88 18.45 -7.94
N ILE A 94 -3.25 17.60 -7.13
CA ILE A 94 -3.42 17.61 -5.68
C ILE A 94 -2.28 18.37 -5.00
N SER A 95 -2.53 18.88 -3.79
CA SER A 95 -1.54 19.59 -2.98
C SER A 95 -1.83 19.49 -1.49
N ASN A 96 -0.84 19.85 -0.67
CA ASN A 96 -0.92 19.91 0.78
C ASN A 96 -1.46 18.63 1.45
N PRO A 97 -0.94 17.44 1.11
CA PRO A 97 -1.36 16.23 1.79
C PRO A 97 -0.89 16.22 3.25
N VAL A 98 -1.80 15.96 4.18
CA VAL A 98 -1.56 15.91 5.62
C VAL A 98 -2.28 14.73 6.26
N ILE A 99 -1.72 14.19 7.34
CA ILE A 99 -2.34 13.13 8.14
C ILE A 99 -3.23 13.78 9.20
N LEU A 100 -4.54 13.52 9.16
CA LEU A 100 -5.50 13.97 10.17
C LEU A 100 -5.61 12.96 11.32
N LYS A 101 -5.49 11.67 11.02
CA LYS A 101 -5.53 10.59 11.99
C LYS A 101 -4.55 9.51 11.58
N ASP A 102 -3.67 9.13 12.50
CA ASP A 102 -2.78 8.00 12.36
C ASP A 102 -3.18 6.86 13.32
N ILE A 103 -2.88 5.64 12.94
CA ILE A 103 -3.05 4.43 13.76
C ILE A 103 -1.71 3.90 14.30
N GLY A 104 -0.58 4.45 13.86
CA GLY A 104 0.76 4.04 14.29
C GLY A 104 1.37 2.93 13.42
N GLY A 105 2.53 2.42 13.84
CA GLY A 105 3.26 1.33 13.16
C GLY A 105 3.72 1.66 11.74
N GLY A 106 3.81 2.94 11.36
CA GLY A 106 4.18 3.38 10.02
C GLY A 106 3.02 3.51 9.02
N CYS A 107 1.78 3.20 9.41
CA CYS A 107 0.62 3.22 8.51
C CYS A 107 0.27 4.63 8.00
N GLY A 108 0.36 5.66 8.84
CA GLY A 108 0.16 7.05 8.44
C GLY A 108 1.14 7.52 7.36
N PRO A 109 2.46 7.43 7.59
CA PRO A 109 3.47 7.75 6.58
C PRO A 109 3.30 6.97 5.27
N GLU A 110 2.95 5.69 5.33
CA GLU A 110 2.73 4.88 4.14
C GLU A 110 1.50 5.31 3.34
N ALA A 111 0.39 5.60 4.02
CA ALA A 111 -0.79 6.15 3.35
C ALA A 111 -0.51 7.53 2.74
N LEU A 112 0.29 8.37 3.43
CA LEU A 112 0.74 9.66 2.90
C LEU A 112 1.62 9.49 1.64
N ARG A 113 2.51 8.50 1.62
CA ARG A 113 3.34 8.16 0.44
C ARG A 113 2.47 7.84 -0.77
N VAL A 114 1.40 7.05 -0.61
CA VAL A 114 0.48 6.70 -1.71
C VAL A 114 -0.22 7.95 -2.28
N ILE A 115 -0.66 8.88 -1.43
CA ILE A 115 -1.23 10.15 -1.89
C ILE A 115 -0.19 10.98 -2.63
N GLN A 116 1.03 11.10 -2.09
CA GLN A 116 2.11 11.83 -2.75
C GLN A 116 2.44 11.24 -4.13
N MET A 117 2.41 9.92 -4.24
CA MET A 117 2.63 9.22 -5.50
C MET A 117 1.57 9.53 -6.56
N MET A 118 0.33 9.86 -6.19
CA MET A 118 -0.66 10.37 -7.16
C MET A 118 -0.18 11.68 -7.80
N ALA A 119 0.41 12.57 -7.01
CA ALA A 119 0.97 13.83 -7.49
C ALA A 119 2.21 13.58 -8.36
N ASP A 120 3.12 12.72 -7.90
CA ASP A 120 4.39 12.43 -8.57
C ASP A 120 4.18 11.73 -9.91
N ASN A 121 3.17 10.83 -9.99
CA ASN A 121 2.76 10.17 -11.24
C ASN A 121 1.89 11.06 -12.14
N GLY A 122 1.64 12.32 -11.76
CA GLY A 122 0.90 13.27 -12.58
C GLY A 122 -0.58 12.94 -12.74
N ILE A 123 -1.19 12.19 -11.81
CA ILE A 123 -2.61 11.84 -11.89
C ILE A 123 -3.44 13.12 -11.80
N LYS A 124 -4.28 13.33 -12.82
CA LYS A 124 -5.19 14.49 -12.91
C LYS A 124 -6.58 14.09 -12.48
N TRP A 125 -7.01 14.63 -11.34
CA TRP A 125 -8.36 14.54 -10.85
C TRP A 125 -9.30 15.41 -11.68
N ILE A 126 -10.57 15.03 -11.71
CA ILE A 126 -11.63 15.94 -12.13
C ILE A 126 -11.85 16.92 -10.96
N PRO A 127 -11.70 18.25 -11.19
CA PRO A 127 -11.85 19.23 -10.13
C PRO A 127 -13.29 19.30 -9.65
N GLY A 128 -13.47 19.81 -8.43
CA GLY A 128 -14.81 20.14 -7.94
C GLY A 128 -15.35 21.38 -8.66
N GLU A 129 -16.68 21.48 -8.75
CA GLU A 129 -17.38 22.55 -9.45
C GLU A 129 -18.31 23.29 -8.50
N LYS A 130 -18.22 24.63 -8.50
CA LYS A 130 -19.13 25.53 -7.80
C LYS A 130 -19.62 26.61 -8.76
N ASN A 131 -20.93 26.82 -8.83
CA ASN A 131 -21.56 27.72 -9.80
C ASN A 131 -21.07 27.52 -11.26
N GLY A 132 -20.84 26.26 -11.68
CA GLY A 132 -20.35 25.97 -13.02
C GLY A 132 -18.84 26.20 -13.24
N GLN A 133 -18.09 26.57 -12.20
CA GLN A 133 -16.65 26.86 -12.31
C GLN A 133 -15.81 25.87 -11.49
N PRO A 134 -14.66 25.42 -12.02
CA PRO A 134 -13.74 24.56 -11.27
C PRO A 134 -13.11 25.33 -10.11
N VAL A 135 -13.11 24.73 -8.92
CA VAL A 135 -12.61 25.34 -7.68
C VAL A 135 -11.68 24.39 -6.92
N ASN A 136 -10.89 24.94 -5.99
CA ASN A 136 -10.05 24.13 -5.10
C ASN A 136 -10.92 23.53 -4.00
N VAL A 137 -10.82 22.22 -3.78
CA VAL A 137 -11.66 21.50 -2.81
C VAL A 137 -10.79 20.66 -1.87
N LYS A 138 -11.06 20.76 -0.57
CA LYS A 138 -10.45 19.91 0.45
C LYS A 138 -11.13 18.54 0.45
N MET A 139 -10.32 17.49 0.28
CA MET A 139 -10.74 16.11 0.32
C MET A 139 -10.18 15.42 1.55
N ASN A 140 -10.97 14.51 2.13
CA ASN A 140 -10.52 13.61 3.19
C ASN A 140 -10.64 12.17 2.71
N LEU A 141 -9.55 11.41 2.82
CA LEU A 141 -9.50 10.01 2.40
C LEU A 141 -9.22 9.10 3.59
N PRO A 142 -10.18 8.25 4.00
CA PRO A 142 -9.92 7.16 4.94
C PRO A 142 -9.25 5.98 4.23
N VAL A 143 -8.10 5.56 4.73
CA VAL A 143 -7.37 4.35 4.29
C VAL A 143 -7.40 3.33 5.41
N ARG A 144 -8.00 2.16 5.16
CA ARG A 144 -8.18 1.12 6.18
C ARG A 144 -7.06 0.10 6.11
N PHE A 145 -6.33 -0.04 7.20
CA PHE A 145 -5.39 -1.13 7.43
C PHE A 145 -6.08 -2.18 8.28
N LYS A 146 -6.17 -3.40 7.75
CA LYS A 146 -6.74 -4.54 8.47
C LYS A 146 -5.75 -5.68 8.38
N VAL A 147 -5.25 -6.13 9.53
CA VAL A 147 -4.53 -7.40 9.60
C VAL A 147 -5.53 -8.50 9.29
N GLU A 148 -5.44 -9.07 8.10
CA GLU A 148 -6.11 -10.33 7.81
C GLU A 148 -5.28 -11.42 8.49
N LYS A 149 -5.67 -11.76 9.72
CA LYS A 149 -5.22 -13.02 10.29
C LYS A 149 -5.74 -14.09 9.32
N PRO A 150 -4.89 -14.96 8.75
CA PRO A 150 -5.43 -16.19 8.19
C PRO A 150 -6.29 -16.79 9.31
N GLY A 151 -7.57 -17.03 9.02
CA GLY A 151 -8.42 -17.72 9.97
C GLY A 151 -7.73 -19.02 10.39
N ASP A 152 -8.14 -19.62 11.51
CA ASP A 152 -7.61 -20.93 11.93
C ASP A 152 -7.74 -21.99 10.83
N TYR A 153 -8.60 -21.71 9.84
CA TYR A 153 -8.76 -22.42 8.59
C TYR A 153 -8.85 -21.51 7.35
N GLN A 154 -8.42 -22.05 6.21
CA GLN A 154 -8.68 -21.54 4.86
C GLN A 154 -9.58 -22.54 4.11
N MET A 155 -10.57 -22.06 3.37
CA MET A 155 -11.35 -22.94 2.49
C MET A 155 -10.62 -23.11 1.15
N ILE A 156 -10.23 -24.34 0.80
CA ILE A 156 -9.64 -24.68 -0.49
C ILE A 156 -10.62 -25.61 -1.21
N GLY A 157 -11.43 -25.05 -2.11
CA GLY A 157 -12.53 -25.78 -2.75
C GLY A 157 -13.63 -26.11 -1.74
N TRP A 158 -13.90 -27.41 -1.53
CA TRP A 158 -14.84 -27.92 -0.53
C TRP A 158 -14.17 -28.35 0.78
N ASP A 159 -12.83 -28.30 0.83
CA ASP A 159 -12.07 -28.71 2.00
C ASP A 159 -11.75 -27.50 2.89
N THR A 160 -11.76 -27.73 4.20
CA THR A 160 -11.34 -26.75 5.21
C THR A 160 -9.93 -27.08 5.66
N LEU A 161 -8.93 -26.30 5.23
CA LEU A 161 -7.54 -26.45 5.60
C LEU A 161 -7.28 -25.71 6.90
N TYR A 162 -7.04 -26.44 7.99
CA TYR A 162 -6.61 -25.85 9.25
C TYR A 162 -5.10 -25.60 9.20
N SER A 163 -4.66 -24.40 9.61
CA SER A 163 -3.23 -24.05 9.74
C SER A 163 -2.80 -23.82 11.18
N LYS A 164 -3.76 -23.67 12.11
CA LYS A 164 -3.53 -23.64 13.55
C LYS A 164 -4.16 -24.85 14.21
N PHE A 165 -3.40 -25.51 15.08
CA PHE A 165 -3.81 -26.74 15.75
C PHE A 165 -3.55 -26.62 17.26
N ASP A 166 -4.54 -27.00 18.07
CA ASP A 166 -4.32 -27.21 19.52
C ASP A 166 -3.38 -28.40 19.76
N THR A 167 -3.42 -29.39 18.88
CA THR A 167 -2.51 -30.54 18.86
C THR A 167 -2.10 -30.79 17.41
N PRO A 168 -0.82 -30.56 17.04
CA PRO A 168 -0.38 -30.71 15.67
C PRO A 168 -0.43 -32.19 15.23
N PRO A 169 -0.55 -32.46 13.92
CA PRO A 169 -0.46 -33.82 13.41
C PRO A 169 0.92 -34.40 13.72
N THR A 170 0.93 -35.61 14.27
CA THR A 170 2.17 -36.32 14.62
C THR A 170 2.40 -37.50 13.69
N PHE A 171 3.66 -37.77 13.35
CA PHE A 171 4.00 -39.01 12.65
C PHE A 171 3.78 -40.23 13.55
N LYS A 172 3.30 -41.33 12.97
CA LYS A 172 3.09 -42.57 13.73
C LYS A 172 4.43 -43.11 14.21
N GLY A 173 4.63 -43.15 15.52
CA GLY A 173 5.89 -43.53 16.15
C GLY A 173 6.74 -42.33 16.61
N GLY A 174 6.23 -41.10 16.49
CA GLY A 174 6.91 -39.89 16.92
C GLY A 174 7.97 -39.42 15.93
N ASN A 175 8.76 -38.43 16.36
CA ASN A 175 9.75 -37.77 15.51
C ASN A 175 10.90 -38.72 15.14
N ASP A 176 11.37 -39.57 16.05
CA ASP A 176 12.44 -40.55 15.77
C ASP A 176 12.06 -41.52 14.64
N ALA A 177 10.80 -41.95 14.60
CA ALA A 177 10.29 -42.81 13.54
C ALA A 177 10.15 -42.07 12.21
N LEU A 178 9.83 -40.76 12.26
CA LEU A 178 9.79 -39.92 11.06
C LEU A 178 11.20 -39.74 10.50
N GLU A 179 12.18 -39.41 11.34
CA GLU A 179 13.58 -39.26 10.95
C GLU A 179 14.10 -40.54 10.29
N ALA A 180 13.92 -41.70 10.94
CA ALA A 180 14.31 -42.99 10.38
C ALA A 180 13.58 -43.32 9.06
N TYR A 181 12.33 -42.87 8.90
CA TYR A 181 11.61 -43.00 7.65
C TYR A 181 12.20 -42.11 6.56
N LEU A 182 12.52 -40.85 6.85
CA LEU A 182 13.10 -39.92 5.89
C LEU A 182 14.50 -40.39 5.47
N ASP A 183 15.36 -40.80 6.39
CA ASP A 183 16.69 -41.34 6.08
C ASP A 183 16.65 -42.57 5.16
N LYS A 184 15.60 -43.39 5.31
CA LYS A 184 15.42 -44.59 4.50
C LYS A 184 14.85 -44.31 3.11
N ASN A 185 14.01 -43.28 2.97
CA ASN A 185 13.20 -43.07 1.77
C ASN A 185 13.57 -41.81 0.98
N ILE A 186 14.39 -40.91 1.52
CA ILE A 186 14.92 -39.77 0.79
C ILE A 186 16.20 -40.19 0.08
N GLU A 187 16.20 -40.07 -1.24
CA GLU A 187 17.42 -40.17 -2.04
C GLU A 187 18.18 -38.85 -1.98
N MET A 188 19.33 -38.85 -1.28
CA MET A 188 20.22 -37.70 -1.32
C MET A 188 20.98 -37.67 -2.65
N PRO A 189 21.11 -36.50 -3.30
CA PRO A 189 21.94 -36.38 -4.49
C PRO A 189 23.40 -36.71 -4.13
N ALA A 190 24.14 -37.31 -5.07
CA ALA A 190 25.56 -37.59 -4.87
C ALA A 190 26.36 -36.28 -4.83
N ILE A 191 26.74 -35.83 -3.63
CA ILE A 191 27.52 -34.63 -3.41
C ILE A 191 29.01 -35.02 -3.26
N PRO A 192 29.96 -34.36 -3.97
CA PRO A 192 31.39 -34.58 -3.75
C PRO A 192 31.79 -34.26 -2.30
N ALA A 193 32.63 -35.11 -1.70
CA ALA A 193 33.03 -35.04 -0.29
C ALA A 193 33.64 -33.70 0.16
N ASP A 194 34.05 -32.85 -0.79
CA ASP A 194 34.74 -31.59 -0.54
C ASP A 194 33.79 -30.39 -0.48
N THR A 195 32.47 -30.60 -0.62
CA THR A 195 31.48 -29.53 -0.67
C THR A 195 30.56 -29.54 0.56
N CYS A 196 30.81 -28.62 1.49
CA CYS A 196 30.00 -28.40 2.69
C CYS A 196 28.71 -27.63 2.37
N PHE A 197 27.90 -28.13 1.42
CA PHE A 197 26.61 -27.54 1.13
C PHE A 197 25.57 -28.05 2.12
N ILE A 198 25.22 -27.20 3.08
CA ILE A 198 24.06 -27.40 3.95
C ILE A 198 22.88 -26.75 3.24
N GLY A 199 21.92 -27.57 2.83
CA GLY A 199 20.70 -27.15 2.16
C GLY A 199 19.50 -27.20 3.09
N TYR A 200 18.58 -26.25 2.92
CA TYR A 200 17.27 -26.29 3.58
C TYR A 200 16.21 -26.56 2.51
N ILE A 201 15.40 -27.58 2.76
CA ILE A 201 14.17 -27.83 2.00
C ILE A 201 12.99 -27.61 2.94
N ASP A 202 12.02 -26.83 2.50
CA ASP A 202 10.73 -26.71 3.18
C ASP A 202 9.69 -27.50 2.39
N VAL A 203 8.93 -28.31 3.11
CA VAL A 203 7.95 -29.24 2.52
C VAL A 203 6.60 -28.96 3.16
N SER A 204 5.69 -28.38 2.38
CA SER A 204 4.32 -28.15 2.81
C SER A 204 3.50 -29.41 2.59
N LEU A 205 2.91 -29.95 3.66
CA LEU A 205 2.13 -31.18 3.64
C LEU A 205 0.66 -30.90 3.95
N LEU A 206 -0.24 -31.55 3.21
CA LEU A 206 -1.65 -31.69 3.57
C LEU A 206 -1.84 -33.06 4.23
N VAL A 207 -2.14 -33.06 5.53
CA VAL A 207 -2.52 -34.28 6.27
C VAL A 207 -4.04 -34.34 6.35
N ARG A 208 -4.64 -35.35 5.72
CA ARG A 208 -6.08 -35.60 5.75
C ARG A 208 -6.49 -36.28 7.05
N THR A 209 -7.77 -36.18 7.40
CA THR A 209 -8.34 -36.79 8.62
C THR A 209 -8.25 -38.32 8.65
N ASN A 210 -8.10 -38.98 7.49
CA ASN A 210 -7.86 -40.42 7.37
C ASN A 210 -6.38 -40.81 7.54
N GLY A 211 -5.48 -39.85 7.76
CA GLY A 211 -4.04 -40.06 7.88
C GLY A 211 -3.27 -40.09 6.55
N GLU A 212 -3.94 -39.84 5.42
CA GLU A 212 -3.28 -39.69 4.12
C GLU A 212 -2.52 -38.36 4.07
N VAL A 213 -1.27 -38.41 3.55
CA VAL A 213 -0.40 -37.23 3.42
C VAL A 213 -0.23 -36.91 1.94
N LYS A 214 -0.46 -35.66 1.56
CA LYS A 214 -0.19 -35.14 0.22
C LYS A 214 0.83 -34.02 0.30
N VAL A 215 1.90 -34.11 -0.46
CA VAL A 215 2.84 -32.99 -0.62
C VAL A 215 2.16 -31.90 -1.45
N LEU A 216 2.06 -30.70 -0.89
CA LEU A 216 1.51 -29.52 -1.57
C LEU A 216 2.61 -28.77 -2.31
N ASN A 217 3.75 -28.58 -1.67
CA ASN A 217 4.88 -27.84 -2.22
C ASN A 217 6.20 -28.33 -1.61
N ILE A 218 7.28 -28.24 -2.39
CA ILE A 218 8.66 -28.44 -1.95
C ILE A 218 9.46 -27.22 -2.40
N SER A 219 9.97 -26.46 -1.44
CA SER A 219 10.81 -25.29 -1.69
C SER A 219 12.24 -25.60 -1.32
N ASN A 220 13.16 -25.49 -2.28
CA ASN A 220 14.58 -25.73 -2.06
C ASN A 220 15.34 -24.41 -1.92
N TYR A 221 15.84 -24.13 -0.72
CA TYR A 221 16.56 -22.91 -0.38
C TYR A 221 18.09 -23.09 -0.36
N SER A 222 18.60 -24.24 -0.80
CA SER A 222 20.03 -24.59 -0.71
C SER A 222 20.99 -23.65 -1.48
N ASN A 223 20.47 -22.83 -2.39
CA ASN A 223 21.25 -21.87 -3.19
C ASN A 223 21.08 -20.41 -2.74
N LEU A 224 20.35 -20.16 -1.65
CA LEU A 224 20.13 -18.80 -1.14
C LEU A 224 21.21 -18.41 -0.11
N PRO A 225 21.65 -17.14 -0.08
CA PRO A 225 22.48 -16.66 1.01
C PRO A 225 21.74 -16.79 2.35
N PHE A 226 22.46 -17.05 3.43
CA PHE A 226 21.89 -17.36 4.75
C PHE A 226 20.82 -16.37 5.23
N GLU A 227 21.01 -15.07 4.99
CA GLU A 227 20.05 -14.01 5.33
C GLU A 227 18.71 -14.16 4.59
N TYR A 228 18.73 -14.56 3.31
CA TYR A 228 17.54 -14.80 2.50
C TYR A 228 16.84 -16.12 2.85
N VAL A 229 17.60 -17.12 3.32
CA VAL A 229 17.02 -18.38 3.82
C VAL A 229 16.16 -18.09 5.05
N PHE A 230 16.67 -17.29 6.00
CA PHE A 230 15.92 -16.94 7.22
C PHE A 230 14.65 -16.14 6.90
N GLU A 231 14.72 -15.16 6.02
CA GLU A 231 13.53 -14.42 5.57
C GLU A 231 12.52 -15.29 4.82
N SER A 232 12.98 -16.23 3.98
CA SER A 232 12.10 -17.11 3.20
C SER A 232 11.35 -18.10 4.09
N ILE A 233 12.04 -18.68 5.09
CA ILE A 233 11.43 -19.58 6.08
C ILE A 233 10.44 -18.81 6.97
N TYR A 234 10.80 -17.61 7.40
CA TYR A 234 9.91 -16.77 8.21
C TYR A 234 8.62 -16.41 7.46
N LYS A 235 8.72 -16.03 6.18
CA LYS A 235 7.56 -15.76 5.32
C LYS A 235 6.73 -17.02 5.05
N SER A 236 7.35 -18.20 4.91
CA SER A 236 6.60 -19.46 4.69
C SER A 236 5.79 -19.88 5.91
N HIS A 237 6.26 -19.60 7.12
CA HIS A 237 5.56 -19.93 8.37
C HIS A 237 4.42 -18.96 8.73
N GLN A 238 4.31 -17.82 8.04
CA GLN A 238 3.23 -16.83 8.26
C GLN A 238 2.05 -16.97 7.28
N MET A 239 2.14 -17.86 6.29
CA MET A 239 1.09 -18.12 5.28
C MET A 239 0.10 -19.21 5.71
#